data_AF-H0TCI0-F1
#
_entry.id   AF-H0TCI0-F1
#
_cell.length_a   1.000
_cell.length_b   1.000
_cell.length_c   1.000
_cell.angle_alpha   90.00
_cell.angle_beta   90.00
_cell.angle_gamma   90.00
#
_symmetry.space_group_name_H-M   'P 1'
#
loop_
_entity.id
_entity.type
_entity.pdbx_description
1 polymer ?
#
loop_
_entity_poly.entity_id
_entity_poly.type
_entity_poly.pdbx_seq_one_letter_code
_entity_poly.pdbx_strand_id
1 'polypeptide(L)'
;MENLCDYPLFTGYTRDGGFATHTIADARYAFPLGEGDDDVAIAPLLCAGLIGWRSLVMTGQAERLGIYGFGAAGHIVAQVARWQGRQVYAFTRRGDEAAQNLARELGAIWSGASDDLPEMPLDAAIIYAPVGELIPLALRAVRKGGRVVCAGIHMSDLPSFPYRLLWEERQLVSVANLTRQDGLDFLRIAPQAGIHTHTTPYPLAQANEVLARLRQSEILGAAVLVPNE
;
A
#
# COMPACT_ATOMS: atom_id res chain seq x y z
N MET A 1 10.03 -5.99 -19.11
CA MET A 1 9.35 -6.31 -17.84
C MET A 1 7.87 -6.07 -18.04
N GLU A 2 6.98 -7.00 -17.66
CA GLU A 2 5.55 -6.89 -18.00
C GLU A 2 4.82 -5.72 -17.33
N ASN A 3 5.22 -5.36 -16.11
CA ASN A 3 4.68 -4.24 -15.36
C ASN A 3 5.04 -2.86 -15.97
N LEU A 4 5.96 -2.83 -16.95
CA LEU A 4 6.42 -1.64 -17.67
C LEU A 4 6.13 -1.74 -19.18
N CYS A 5 5.07 -2.47 -19.56
CA CYS A 5 4.63 -2.53 -20.96
C CYS A 5 4.32 -1.12 -21.49
N ASP A 6 4.81 -0.78 -22.68
CA ASP A 6 4.51 0.51 -23.34
C ASP A 6 3.05 0.63 -23.80
N TYR A 7 2.36 -0.52 -23.91
CA TYR A 7 0.95 -0.62 -24.29
C TYR A 7 0.16 -1.42 -23.25
N PRO A 8 0.08 -0.94 -22.00
CA PRO A 8 -0.58 -1.68 -20.94
C PRO A 8 -2.10 -1.60 -21.10
N LEU A 9 -2.78 -2.69 -20.76
CA LEU A 9 -4.24 -2.72 -20.63
C LEU A 9 -4.59 -2.98 -19.17
N PHE A 10 -5.25 -2.02 -18.54
CA PHE A 10 -5.63 -2.04 -17.13
C PHE A 10 -7.13 -2.27 -16.98
N THR A 11 -7.50 -3.34 -16.28
CA THR A 11 -8.88 -3.66 -15.88
C THR A 11 -9.44 -2.55 -15.00
N GLY A 12 -10.57 -1.96 -15.40
CA GLY A 12 -11.19 -0.83 -14.70
C GLY A 12 -10.56 0.54 -14.98
N TYR A 13 -9.66 0.65 -15.97
CA TYR A 13 -9.12 1.95 -16.41
C TYR A 13 -9.10 2.10 -17.94
N THR A 14 -8.37 1.25 -18.68
CA THR A 14 -8.36 1.28 -20.15
C THR A 14 -9.29 0.23 -20.77
N ARG A 15 -9.80 -0.71 -19.96
CA ARG A 15 -10.82 -1.70 -20.30
C ARG A 15 -11.81 -1.79 -19.15
N ASP A 16 -12.98 -2.36 -19.41
CA ASP A 16 -14.03 -2.53 -18.41
C ASP A 16 -13.52 -3.28 -17.17
N GLY A 17 -14.05 -2.89 -16.00
CA GLY A 17 -13.62 -3.38 -14.69
C GLY A 17 -14.69 -4.17 -13.94
N GLY A 18 -14.53 -4.25 -12.62
CA GLY A 18 -15.39 -5.02 -11.72
C GLY A 18 -16.59 -4.25 -11.14
N PHE A 19 -16.83 -2.98 -11.52
CA PHE A 19 -18.06 -2.27 -11.13
C PHE A 19 -19.23 -2.69 -12.03
N ALA A 20 -19.51 -3.98 -12.05
CA ALA A 20 -20.50 -4.67 -12.86
C ALA A 20 -20.83 -6.02 -12.22
N THR A 21 -21.93 -6.67 -12.65
CA THR A 21 -22.25 -8.04 -12.21
C THR A 21 -21.37 -9.09 -12.87
N HIS A 22 -20.79 -8.78 -14.05
CA HIS A 22 -19.92 -9.67 -14.81
C HIS A 22 -18.78 -8.88 -15.45
N THR A 23 -17.61 -9.50 -15.61
CA THR A 23 -16.46 -8.89 -16.26
C THR A 23 -15.69 -9.91 -17.11
N ILE A 24 -15.09 -9.46 -18.21
CA ILE A 24 -14.26 -10.30 -19.07
C ILE A 24 -12.80 -10.11 -18.64
N ALA A 25 -12.19 -11.15 -18.07
CA ALA A 25 -10.79 -11.15 -17.67
C ALA A 25 -9.91 -11.89 -18.70
N ASP A 26 -8.68 -11.39 -18.89
CA ASP A 26 -7.63 -12.18 -19.55
C ASP A 26 -7.10 -13.21 -18.57
N ALA A 27 -7.29 -14.49 -18.87
CA ALA A 27 -6.93 -15.60 -17.98
C ALA A 27 -5.44 -15.60 -17.58
N ARG A 28 -4.55 -14.97 -18.36
CA ARG A 28 -3.12 -14.85 -18.01
C ARG A 28 -2.87 -13.92 -16.82
N TYR A 29 -3.80 -13.01 -16.54
CA TYR A 29 -3.75 -12.00 -15.47
C TYR A 29 -4.78 -12.26 -14.37
N ALA A 30 -5.50 -13.38 -14.44
CA ALA A 30 -6.41 -13.84 -13.39
C ALA A 30 -5.63 -14.75 -12.43
N PHE A 31 -5.75 -14.50 -11.13
CA PHE A 31 -5.13 -15.33 -10.11
C PHE A 31 -6.15 -16.28 -9.49
N PRO A 32 -5.79 -17.55 -9.24
CA PRO A 32 -6.65 -18.44 -8.49
C PRO A 32 -6.76 -17.92 -7.05
N LEU A 33 -7.99 -17.81 -6.57
CA LEU A 33 -8.31 -17.57 -5.16
C LEU A 33 -8.76 -18.91 -4.56
N GLY A 34 -8.53 -19.11 -3.26
CA GLY A 34 -9.01 -20.31 -2.58
C GLY A 34 -10.54 -20.38 -2.59
N GLU A 35 -11.10 -21.60 -2.51
CA GLU A 35 -12.54 -21.76 -2.31
C GLU A 35 -12.87 -21.48 -0.83
N GLY A 36 -13.85 -20.60 -0.57
CA GLY A 36 -14.41 -20.36 0.78
C GLY A 36 -13.88 -19.14 1.53
N ASP A 37 -13.02 -18.33 0.91
CA ASP A 37 -12.59 -17.05 1.46
C ASP A 37 -13.67 -15.96 1.25
N ASP A 38 -13.76 -15.00 2.17
CA ASP A 38 -14.67 -13.85 2.03
C ASP A 38 -14.17 -12.91 0.92
N ASP A 39 -14.85 -12.91 -0.23
CA ASP A 39 -14.54 -12.06 -1.38
C ASP A 39 -14.42 -10.57 -1.01
N VAL A 40 -15.20 -10.10 -0.03
CA VAL A 40 -15.12 -8.73 0.48
C VAL A 40 -13.76 -8.48 1.13
N ALA A 41 -13.27 -9.43 1.92
CA ALA A 41 -11.96 -9.33 2.56
C ALA A 41 -10.79 -9.52 1.56
N ILE A 42 -10.99 -10.31 0.50
CA ILE A 42 -9.94 -10.55 -0.51
C ILE A 42 -9.79 -9.38 -1.47
N ALA A 43 -10.88 -8.71 -1.86
CA ALA A 43 -10.85 -7.69 -2.91
C ALA A 43 -9.74 -6.62 -2.72
N PRO A 44 -9.50 -6.08 -1.51
CA PRO A 44 -8.39 -5.14 -1.28
C PRO A 44 -6.99 -5.74 -1.48
N LEU A 45 -6.83 -7.05 -1.28
CA LEU A 45 -5.55 -7.76 -1.46
C LEU A 45 -5.10 -7.68 -2.93
N LEU A 46 -6.05 -7.70 -3.88
CA LEU A 46 -5.79 -7.67 -5.32
C LEU A 46 -5.34 -6.30 -5.87
N CYS A 47 -5.33 -5.26 -5.03
CA CYS A 47 -4.81 -3.95 -5.41
C CYS A 47 -3.83 -3.44 -4.34
N ALA A 48 -4.36 -3.04 -3.19
CA ALA A 48 -3.59 -2.48 -2.09
C ALA A 48 -2.61 -3.51 -1.49
N GLY A 49 -3.02 -4.78 -1.41
CA GLY A 49 -2.15 -5.87 -0.97
C GLY A 49 -0.99 -6.13 -1.94
N LEU A 50 -1.28 -6.27 -3.24
CA LEU A 50 -0.26 -6.54 -4.24
C LEU A 50 0.78 -5.43 -4.38
N ILE A 51 0.35 -4.16 -4.43
CA ILE A 51 1.31 -3.05 -4.47
C ILE A 51 2.07 -2.92 -3.14
N GLY A 52 1.39 -3.26 -2.03
CA GLY A 52 2.00 -3.36 -0.72
C GLY A 52 3.11 -4.41 -0.68
N TRP A 53 2.85 -5.61 -1.18
CA TRP A 53 3.85 -6.67 -1.28
C TRP A 53 5.04 -6.29 -2.15
N ARG A 54 4.79 -5.79 -3.36
CA ARG A 54 5.86 -5.41 -4.29
C ARG A 54 6.76 -4.34 -3.68
N SER A 55 6.18 -3.32 -3.05
CA SER A 55 6.95 -2.27 -2.38
C SER A 55 7.71 -2.80 -1.14
N LEU A 56 7.11 -3.72 -0.37
CA LEU A 56 7.77 -4.40 0.75
C LEU A 56 8.99 -5.22 0.29
N VAL A 57 8.86 -5.99 -0.79
CA VAL A 57 9.99 -6.74 -1.38
C VAL A 57 11.13 -5.78 -1.76
N MET A 58 10.81 -4.61 -2.32
CA MET A 58 11.80 -3.59 -2.63
C MET A 58 12.48 -2.99 -1.40
N THR A 59 11.98 -3.20 -0.18
CA THR A 59 12.70 -2.77 1.03
C THR A 59 13.81 -3.74 1.46
N GLY A 60 13.94 -4.89 0.80
CA GLY A 60 14.94 -5.90 1.16
C GLY A 60 14.67 -6.48 2.55
N GLN A 61 15.71 -6.69 3.35
CA GLN A 61 15.64 -7.26 4.70
C GLN A 61 15.56 -6.16 5.79
N ALA A 62 14.86 -5.06 5.51
CA ALA A 62 14.70 -3.96 6.46
C ALA A 62 14.03 -4.45 7.75
N GLU A 63 14.73 -4.34 8.88
CA GLU A 63 14.20 -4.70 10.20
C GLU A 63 13.25 -3.61 10.71
N ARG A 64 13.63 -2.34 10.60
CA ARG A 64 12.79 -1.17 10.95
C ARG A 64 12.21 -0.55 9.68
N LEU A 65 10.93 -0.77 9.47
CA LEU A 65 10.20 -0.36 8.28
C LEU A 65 9.29 0.84 8.57
N GLY A 66 9.57 1.97 7.93
CA GLY A 66 8.66 3.11 7.87
C GLY A 66 7.53 2.92 6.85
N ILE A 67 6.31 3.25 7.22
CA ILE A 67 5.15 3.28 6.32
C ILE A 67 4.54 4.68 6.36
N TYR A 68 4.71 5.46 5.30
CA TYR A 68 4.14 6.79 5.13
C TYR A 68 2.82 6.71 4.36
N GLY A 69 1.72 7.01 5.06
CA GLY A 69 0.36 6.81 4.57
C GLY A 69 -0.20 5.46 5.02
N PHE A 70 -0.90 5.45 6.15
CA PHE A 70 -1.46 4.25 6.78
C PHE A 70 -2.92 4.00 6.35
N GLY A 71 -3.15 3.97 5.03
CA GLY A 71 -4.45 3.68 4.42
C GLY A 71 -4.60 2.20 4.04
N ALA A 72 -5.28 1.91 2.92
CA ALA A 72 -5.52 0.54 2.45
C ALA A 72 -4.24 -0.31 2.31
N ALA A 73 -3.23 0.16 1.57
CA ALA A 73 -1.99 -0.60 1.39
C ALA A 73 -1.14 -0.65 2.66
N GLY A 74 -1.10 0.46 3.41
CA GLY A 74 -0.31 0.59 4.64
C GLY A 74 -0.72 -0.43 5.72
N HIS A 75 -2.02 -0.57 6.00
CA HIS A 75 -2.49 -1.49 7.03
C HIS A 75 -2.36 -2.98 6.62
N ILE A 76 -2.46 -3.30 5.32
CA ILE A 76 -2.22 -4.66 4.81
C ILE A 76 -0.74 -5.01 4.92
N VAL A 77 0.14 -4.16 4.39
CA VAL A 77 1.57 -4.45 4.36
C VAL A 77 2.20 -4.46 5.76
N ALA A 78 1.67 -3.67 6.70
CA ALA A 78 2.11 -3.68 8.10
C ALA A 78 1.98 -5.07 8.73
N GLN A 79 0.87 -5.77 8.45
CA GLN A 79 0.64 -7.13 8.96
C GLN A 79 1.61 -8.14 8.35
N VAL A 80 1.87 -8.04 7.04
CA VAL A 80 2.88 -8.87 6.37
C VAL A 80 4.27 -8.62 6.93
N ALA A 81 4.66 -7.35 7.11
CA ALA A 81 5.96 -6.98 7.67
C ALA A 81 6.12 -7.51 9.11
N ARG A 82 5.07 -7.41 9.93
CA ARG A 82 5.02 -7.96 11.28
C ARG A 82 5.15 -9.48 11.30
N TRP A 83 4.45 -10.18 10.41
CA TRP A 83 4.58 -11.63 10.24
C TRP A 83 6.01 -12.04 9.85
N GLN A 84 6.71 -11.22 9.06
CA GLN A 84 8.14 -11.40 8.75
C GLN A 84 9.09 -11.03 9.90
N GLY A 85 8.57 -10.64 11.07
CA GLY A 85 9.38 -10.24 12.23
C GLY A 85 9.95 -8.82 12.17
N ARG A 86 9.44 -7.97 11.24
CA ARG A 86 9.90 -6.58 11.11
C ARG A 86 9.17 -5.66 12.08
N GLN A 87 9.88 -4.64 12.53
CA GLN A 87 9.35 -3.54 13.33
C GLN A 87 8.73 -2.48 12.44
N VAL A 88 7.42 -2.23 12.62
CA VAL A 88 6.67 -1.27 11.82
C VAL A 88 6.60 0.09 12.53
N TYR A 89 6.94 1.14 11.78
CA TYR A 89 6.85 2.54 12.17
C TYR A 89 5.84 3.23 11.24
N ALA A 90 4.69 3.64 11.78
CA ALA A 90 3.62 4.25 11.00
C ALA A 90 3.71 5.79 11.02
N PHE A 91 3.79 6.37 9.83
CA PHE A 91 3.79 7.82 9.62
C PHE A 91 2.46 8.22 8.99
N THR A 92 1.65 8.97 9.73
CA THR A 92 0.33 9.42 9.27
C THR A 92 0.32 10.93 9.05
N ARG A 93 -0.81 11.47 8.56
CA ARG A 93 -1.01 12.91 8.52
C ARG A 93 -1.08 13.44 9.95
N ARG A 94 -0.56 14.65 10.17
CA ARG A 94 -0.69 15.34 11.46
C ARG A 94 -2.18 15.43 11.86
N GLY A 95 -2.52 14.94 13.05
CA GLY A 95 -3.88 14.90 13.59
C GLY A 95 -4.76 13.73 13.13
N ASP A 96 -4.24 12.80 12.32
CA ASP A 96 -4.97 11.60 11.89
C ASP A 96 -4.91 10.50 12.95
N GLU A 97 -5.61 10.74 14.08
CA GLU A 97 -5.64 9.82 15.22
C GLU A 97 -6.25 8.47 14.86
N ALA A 98 -7.19 8.42 13.92
CA ALA A 98 -7.81 7.17 13.49
C ALA A 98 -6.79 6.24 12.82
N ALA A 99 -5.99 6.77 11.88
CA ALA A 99 -4.93 6.00 11.24
C ALA A 99 -3.83 5.59 12.22
N GLN A 100 -3.48 6.46 13.18
CA GLN A 100 -2.49 6.14 14.21
C GLN A 100 -2.95 5.05 15.17
N ASN A 101 -4.22 5.09 15.59
CA ASN A 101 -4.82 4.05 16.44
C ASN A 101 -4.86 2.72 15.71
N LEU A 102 -5.31 2.70 14.44
CA LEU A 102 -5.28 1.51 13.61
C LEU A 102 -3.86 0.93 13.48
N ALA A 103 -2.84 1.78 13.31
CA ALA A 103 -1.46 1.33 13.26
C ALA A 103 -1.01 0.66 14.57
N ARG A 104 -1.35 1.24 15.72
CA ARG A 104 -1.03 0.67 17.04
C ARG A 104 -1.77 -0.65 17.27
N GLU A 105 -3.04 -0.74 16.89
CA GLU A 105 -3.85 -1.96 16.97
C GLU A 105 -3.25 -3.10 16.14
N LEU A 106 -2.70 -2.78 14.96
CA LEU A 106 -1.98 -3.73 14.11
C LEU A 106 -0.51 -3.98 14.53
N GLY A 107 -0.10 -3.44 15.67
CA GLY A 107 1.21 -3.69 16.26
C GLY A 107 2.35 -2.82 15.70
N ALA A 108 2.08 -1.64 15.16
CA ALA A 108 3.15 -0.68 14.95
C ALA A 108 3.84 -0.34 16.28
N ILE A 109 5.17 -0.41 16.33
CA ILE A 109 5.92 -0.10 17.55
C ILE A 109 6.08 1.41 17.78
N TRP A 110 5.81 2.19 16.73
CA TRP A 110 5.79 3.64 16.74
C TRP A 110 4.73 4.13 15.75
N SER A 111 4.02 5.19 16.14
CA SER A 111 3.06 5.86 15.27
C SER A 111 3.06 7.36 15.57
N GLY A 112 3.23 8.19 14.54
CA GLY A 112 3.30 9.64 14.67
C GLY A 112 3.04 10.38 13.36
N ALA A 113 3.15 11.72 13.38
CA ALA A 113 2.98 12.51 12.18
C ALA A 113 4.16 12.31 11.22
N SER A 114 3.92 12.53 9.92
CA SER A 114 4.90 12.29 8.87
C SER A 114 6.15 13.18 8.95
N ASP A 115 6.06 14.30 9.67
CA ASP A 115 7.14 15.25 9.93
C ASP A 115 7.81 15.04 11.30
N ASP A 116 7.32 14.10 12.11
CA ASP A 116 7.99 13.64 13.32
C ASP A 116 9.11 12.63 12.97
N LEU A 117 10.07 12.44 13.88
CA LEU A 117 11.16 11.48 13.73
C LEU A 117 11.11 10.44 14.85
N PRO A 118 11.23 9.13 14.55
CA PRO A 118 11.42 8.12 15.57
C PRO A 118 12.82 8.25 16.20
N GLU A 119 12.97 7.76 17.43
CA GLU A 119 14.26 7.77 18.13
C GLU A 119 15.32 6.95 17.39
N MET A 120 14.92 5.81 16.82
CA MET A 120 15.79 4.93 16.06
C MET A 120 15.60 5.15 14.55
N PRO A 121 16.69 5.30 13.78
CA PRO A 121 16.58 5.46 12.33
C PRO A 121 16.03 4.19 11.68
N LEU A 122 15.30 4.37 10.58
CA LEU A 122 14.66 3.30 9.83
C LEU A 122 15.67 2.63 8.87
N ASP A 123 15.50 1.35 8.58
CA ASP A 123 16.30 0.66 7.56
C ASP A 123 15.75 0.93 6.15
N ALA A 124 14.42 1.01 6.04
CA ALA A 124 13.73 1.43 4.84
C ALA A 124 12.41 2.14 5.16
N ALA A 125 11.88 2.89 4.19
CA ALA A 125 10.57 3.51 4.25
C ALA A 125 9.80 3.28 2.94
N ILE A 126 8.49 3.07 3.03
CA ILE A 126 7.57 3.03 1.89
C ILE A 126 6.64 4.23 1.98
N ILE A 127 6.44 4.94 0.87
CA ILE A 127 5.55 6.09 0.77
C ILE A 127 4.36 5.73 -0.13
N TYR A 128 3.18 5.58 0.48
CA TYR A 128 1.90 5.42 -0.24
C TYR A 128 1.16 6.73 -0.42
N ALA A 129 1.36 7.70 0.49
CA ALA A 129 0.72 9.00 0.38
C ALA A 129 1.19 9.74 -0.89
N PRO A 130 0.27 10.35 -1.66
CA PRO A 130 0.58 10.94 -2.97
C PRO A 130 1.23 12.33 -2.88
N VAL A 131 2.15 12.52 -1.93
CA VAL A 131 2.74 13.82 -1.58
C VAL A 131 4.26 13.77 -1.66
N GLY A 132 4.85 14.47 -2.64
CA GLY A 132 6.29 14.51 -2.90
C GLY A 132 7.11 15.08 -1.74
N GLU A 133 6.54 15.99 -0.96
CA GLU A 133 7.16 16.57 0.25
C GLU A 133 7.55 15.53 1.30
N LEU A 134 6.96 14.34 1.27
CA LEU A 134 7.29 13.26 2.20
C LEU A 134 8.66 12.63 1.92
N ILE A 135 9.17 12.72 0.70
CA ILE A 135 10.43 12.10 0.30
C ILE A 135 11.63 12.64 1.09
N PRO A 136 11.86 13.97 1.18
CA PRO A 136 12.93 14.48 2.03
C PRO A 136 12.72 14.22 3.52
N LEU A 137 11.47 14.01 4.00
CA LEU A 137 11.21 13.58 5.38
C LEU A 137 11.65 12.13 5.59
N ALA A 138 11.23 11.22 4.71
CA ALA A 138 11.59 9.81 4.75
C ALA A 138 13.10 9.60 4.57
N LEU A 139 13.76 10.35 3.69
CA LEU A 139 15.22 10.31 3.53
C LEU A 139 15.96 10.72 4.81
N ARG A 140 15.41 11.63 5.62
CA ARG A 140 15.97 11.97 6.94
C ARG A 140 15.74 10.87 7.97
N ALA A 141 14.60 10.19 7.91
CA ALA A 141 14.23 9.13 8.85
C ALA A 141 15.01 7.82 8.63
N VAL A 142 15.44 7.53 7.39
CA VAL A 142 16.24 6.33 7.10
C VAL A 142 17.72 6.51 7.42
N ARG A 143 18.36 5.44 7.90
CA ARG A 143 19.80 5.39 8.16
C ARG A 143 20.63 5.57 6.89
N LYS A 144 21.95 5.74 7.06
CA LYS A 144 22.92 5.63 5.96
C LYS A 144 22.78 4.28 5.26
N GLY A 145 22.82 4.27 3.93
CA GLY A 145 22.55 3.08 3.11
C GLY A 145 21.08 2.63 3.11
N GLY A 146 20.17 3.38 3.74
CA GLY A 146 18.75 3.06 3.81
C GLY A 146 18.02 3.37 2.50
N ARG A 147 16.78 2.86 2.37
CA ARG A 147 16.00 2.97 1.13
C ARG A 147 14.64 3.59 1.36
N VAL A 148 14.26 4.53 0.50
CA VAL A 148 12.91 5.09 0.39
C VAL A 148 12.27 4.57 -0.89
N VAL A 149 11.12 3.91 -0.76
CA VAL A 149 10.35 3.31 -1.85
C VAL A 149 9.07 4.12 -2.07
N CYS A 150 8.96 4.79 -3.21
CA CYS A 150 7.75 5.52 -3.61
C CYS A 150 6.75 4.54 -4.25
N ALA A 151 5.64 4.28 -3.57
CA ALA A 151 4.61 3.31 -3.97
C ALA A 151 3.24 3.95 -4.25
N GLY A 152 3.17 5.28 -4.37
CA GLY A 152 1.98 5.99 -4.84
C GLY A 152 1.80 5.85 -6.35
N ILE A 153 0.58 5.57 -6.81
CA ILE A 153 0.21 5.49 -8.24
C ILE A 153 0.33 6.86 -8.92
N HIS A 154 -0.03 7.91 -8.17
CA HIS A 154 0.15 9.30 -8.53
C HIS A 154 0.76 10.02 -7.32
N MET A 155 1.57 11.03 -7.59
CA MET A 155 2.21 11.86 -6.57
C MET A 155 2.33 13.28 -7.12
N SER A 156 2.28 14.28 -6.23
CA SER A 156 2.69 15.64 -6.59
C SER A 156 4.13 15.66 -7.10
N ASP A 157 4.54 16.78 -7.71
CA ASP A 157 5.94 16.97 -8.08
C ASP A 157 6.87 16.81 -6.87
N LEU A 158 8.07 16.33 -7.18
CA LEU A 158 9.15 16.12 -6.23
C LEU A 158 9.78 17.48 -5.89
N PRO A 159 9.81 17.90 -4.61
CA PRO A 159 10.51 19.13 -4.25
C PRO A 159 12.02 18.94 -4.40
N SER A 160 12.73 20.05 -4.59
CA SER A 160 14.18 20.07 -4.43
C SER A 160 14.55 19.75 -2.99
N PHE A 161 15.60 18.95 -2.78
CA PHE A 161 16.13 18.68 -1.45
C PHE A 161 17.66 18.71 -1.42
N PRO A 162 18.28 19.00 -0.26
CA PRO A 162 19.73 19.02 -0.15
C PRO A 162 20.34 17.65 -0.46
N TYR A 163 21.36 17.60 -1.32
CA TYR A 163 22.04 16.35 -1.70
C TYR A 163 22.57 15.54 -0.51
N ARG A 164 22.88 16.19 0.63
CA ARG A 164 23.25 15.51 1.89
C ARG A 164 22.21 14.49 2.38
N LEU A 165 20.94 14.63 1.99
CA LEU A 165 19.89 13.67 2.31
C LEU A 165 20.00 12.37 1.48
N LEU A 166 20.73 12.39 0.37
CA LEU A 166 20.96 11.22 -0.49
C LEU A 166 22.40 10.68 -0.37
N TRP A 167 23.38 11.57 -0.20
CA TRP A 167 24.82 11.32 -0.24
C TRP A 167 25.32 10.08 0.52
N GLU A 168 24.75 9.79 1.70
CA GLU A 168 25.20 8.67 2.55
C GLU A 168 24.69 7.30 2.06
N GLU A 169 24.78 7.08 0.74
CA GLU A 169 24.35 5.89 0.01
C GLU A 169 22.87 5.55 0.18
N ARG A 170 22.04 6.54 0.49
CA ARG A 170 20.60 6.34 0.55
C ARG A 170 20.04 6.14 -0.85
N GLN A 171 19.01 5.33 -0.95
CA GLN A 171 18.37 5.00 -2.22
C GLN A 171 16.96 5.58 -2.25
N LEU A 172 16.60 6.23 -3.35
CA LEU A 172 15.25 6.63 -3.66
C LEU A 172 14.81 5.86 -4.90
N VAL A 173 13.79 5.02 -4.76
CA VAL A 173 13.31 4.15 -5.84
C VAL A 173 11.79 4.25 -5.98
N SER A 174 11.28 4.05 -7.19
CA SER A 174 9.84 3.97 -7.43
C SER A 174 9.38 2.53 -7.67
N VAL A 175 8.11 2.29 -7.38
CA VAL A 175 7.39 1.07 -7.75
C VAL A 175 6.37 1.46 -8.81
N ALA A 176 6.33 0.72 -9.92
CA ALA A 176 5.32 0.90 -10.95
C ALA A 176 4.60 -0.43 -11.23
N ASN A 177 3.27 -0.39 -11.19
CA ASN A 177 2.36 -1.50 -11.49
C ASN A 177 2.76 -2.80 -10.76
N LEU A 178 2.32 -3.93 -11.30
CA LEU A 178 2.51 -5.27 -10.73
C LEU A 178 2.95 -6.24 -11.82
N THR A 179 3.77 -7.21 -11.45
CA THR A 179 4.02 -8.42 -12.25
C THR A 179 3.08 -9.53 -11.81
N ARG A 180 2.87 -10.53 -12.66
CA ARG A 180 2.15 -11.76 -12.30
C ARG A 180 2.86 -12.51 -11.20
N GLN A 181 4.20 -12.46 -11.20
CA GLN A 181 5.00 -13.08 -10.15
C GLN A 181 4.75 -12.44 -8.77
N ASP A 182 4.60 -11.12 -8.70
CA ASP A 182 4.20 -10.45 -7.45
C ASP A 182 2.84 -10.98 -6.96
N GLY A 183 1.90 -11.18 -7.90
CA GLY A 183 0.60 -11.82 -7.68
C GLY A 183 0.70 -13.19 -7.03
N LEU A 184 1.41 -14.09 -7.69
CA LEU A 184 1.57 -15.47 -7.25
C LEU A 184 2.29 -15.57 -5.90
N ASP A 185 3.31 -14.75 -5.68
CA ASP A 185 4.06 -14.78 -4.42
C ASP A 185 3.26 -14.18 -3.27
N PHE A 186 2.56 -13.06 -3.49
CA PHE A 186 1.74 -12.45 -2.45
C PHE A 186 0.56 -13.33 -2.05
N LEU A 187 -0.20 -13.84 -3.01
CA LEU A 187 -1.39 -14.66 -2.71
C LEU A 187 -1.03 -15.98 -2.03
N ARG A 188 0.19 -16.50 -2.23
CA ARG A 188 0.70 -17.64 -1.47
C ARG A 188 0.96 -17.31 0.00
N ILE A 189 1.44 -16.10 0.30
CA ILE A 189 1.83 -15.71 1.67
C ILE A 189 0.70 -15.06 2.46
N ALA A 190 -0.27 -14.41 1.80
CA ALA A 190 -1.30 -13.64 2.46
C ALA A 190 -2.10 -14.46 3.50
N PRO A 191 -2.50 -15.72 3.22
CA PRO A 191 -3.15 -16.57 4.22
C PRO A 191 -2.22 -16.94 5.38
N GLN A 192 -0.92 -17.15 5.12
CA GLN A 192 0.07 -17.50 6.15
C GLN A 192 0.35 -16.33 7.09
N ALA A 193 0.30 -15.10 6.56
CA ALA A 193 0.47 -13.88 7.32
C ALA A 193 -0.76 -13.51 8.16
N GLY A 194 -1.91 -14.19 7.97
CA GLY A 194 -3.14 -13.93 8.72
C GLY A 194 -3.65 -12.50 8.55
N ILE A 195 -3.60 -11.97 7.32
CA ILE A 195 -3.98 -10.58 7.04
C ILE A 195 -5.48 -10.39 7.31
N HIS A 196 -5.80 -9.45 8.18
CA HIS A 196 -7.15 -8.95 8.38
C HIS A 196 -7.31 -7.60 7.69
N THR A 197 -8.10 -7.56 6.63
CA THR A 197 -8.44 -6.32 5.94
C THR A 197 -9.59 -5.62 6.66
N HIS A 198 -9.45 -4.32 6.91
CA HIS A 198 -10.57 -3.52 7.40
C HIS A 198 -11.44 -3.13 6.20
N THR A 199 -12.54 -3.85 6.00
CA THR A 199 -13.42 -3.69 4.84
C THR A 199 -14.84 -3.32 5.24
N THR A 200 -15.45 -2.44 4.46
CA THR A 200 -16.88 -2.14 4.57
C THR A 200 -17.56 -2.47 3.24
N PRO A 201 -18.47 -3.45 3.21
CA PRO A 201 -19.22 -3.78 2.00
C PRO A 201 -20.31 -2.73 1.73
N TYR A 202 -20.51 -2.41 0.46
CA TYR A 202 -21.60 -1.54 -0.02
C TYR A 202 -22.23 -2.15 -1.27
N PRO A 203 -23.55 -2.01 -1.49
CA PRO A 203 -24.15 -2.39 -2.75
C PRO A 203 -23.52 -1.63 -3.94
N LEU A 204 -23.33 -2.29 -5.08
CA LEU A 204 -22.82 -1.67 -6.30
C LEU A 204 -23.62 -0.42 -6.71
N ALA A 205 -24.94 -0.42 -6.46
CA ALA A 205 -25.81 0.73 -6.72
C ALA A 205 -25.39 2.01 -5.98
N GLN A 206 -24.65 1.90 -4.87
CA GLN A 206 -24.16 3.03 -4.07
C GLN A 206 -22.76 3.52 -4.50
N ALA A 207 -22.20 3.03 -5.61
CA ALA A 207 -20.84 3.36 -6.06
C ALA A 207 -20.51 4.86 -6.00
N ASN A 208 -21.41 5.70 -6.53
CA ASN A 208 -21.19 7.15 -6.58
C ASN A 208 -21.11 7.81 -5.20
N GLU A 209 -21.94 7.36 -4.25
CA GLU A 209 -21.92 7.86 -2.88
C GLU A 209 -20.64 7.43 -2.16
N VAL A 210 -20.27 6.15 -2.29
CA VAL A 210 -19.03 5.60 -1.71
C VAL A 210 -17.81 6.34 -2.24
N LEU A 211 -17.75 6.61 -3.56
CA LEU A 211 -16.66 7.39 -4.16
C LEU A 211 -16.62 8.83 -3.66
N ALA A 212 -17.76 9.46 -3.39
CA ALA A 212 -17.81 10.81 -2.82
C ALA A 212 -17.27 10.83 -1.38
N ARG A 213 -17.68 9.88 -0.54
CA ARG A 213 -17.18 9.71 0.83
C ARG A 213 -15.67 9.41 0.86
N LEU A 214 -15.18 8.58 -0.07
CA LEU A 214 -13.76 8.31 -0.23
C LEU A 214 -12.95 9.58 -0.50
N ARG A 215 -13.44 10.46 -1.39
CA ARG A 215 -12.78 11.76 -1.68
C ARG A 215 -12.71 12.67 -0.46
N GLN A 216 -13.68 12.56 0.45
CA GLN A 216 -13.74 13.33 1.69
C GLN A 216 -12.95 12.67 2.84
N SER A 217 -12.24 11.56 2.57
CA SER A 217 -11.49 10.79 3.58
C SER A 217 -12.37 10.23 4.71
N GLU A 218 -13.63 9.94 4.42
CA GLU A 218 -14.60 9.42 5.41
C GLU A 218 -14.68 7.89 5.45
N ILE A 219 -13.78 7.21 4.74
CA ILE A 219 -13.70 5.75 4.68
C ILE A 219 -12.40 5.32 5.34
N LEU A 220 -12.51 4.55 6.41
CA LEU A 220 -11.39 3.86 7.04
C LEU A 220 -11.22 2.48 6.38
N GLY A 221 -9.98 2.11 6.06
CA GLY A 221 -9.70 0.83 5.40
C GLY A 221 -10.09 0.84 3.92
N ALA A 222 -10.82 -0.17 3.47
CA ALA A 222 -11.26 -0.33 2.08
C ALA A 222 -12.80 -0.47 1.99
N ALA A 223 -13.42 0.30 1.10
CA ALA A 223 -14.80 0.09 0.72
C ALA A 223 -14.87 -0.89 -0.46
N VAL A 224 -15.72 -1.90 -0.35
CA VAL A 224 -15.89 -2.93 -1.39
C VAL A 224 -17.31 -2.89 -1.91
N LEU A 225 -17.46 -2.71 -3.22
CA LEU A 225 -18.75 -2.76 -3.88
C LEU A 225 -19.14 -4.20 -4.16
N VAL A 226 -20.31 -4.61 -3.69
CA VAL A 226 -20.89 -5.93 -3.88
C VAL A 226 -22.00 -5.80 -4.92
N PRO A 227 -21.84 -6.38 -6.12
CA PRO A 227 -22.93 -6.47 -7.08
C PRO A 227 -24.07 -7.29 -6.46
N ASN A 228 -25.31 -6.82 -6.61
CA ASN A 228 -26.45 -7.68 -6.34
C ASN A 228 -26.51 -8.76 -7.44
N GLU A 229 -27.00 -9.95 -7.09
CA GLU A 229 -27.32 -11.00 -8.07
C GLU A 229 -28.23 -10.50 -9.20
#